data_AF-A0A3N7CNM1-F1
#
_entry.id   AF-A0A3N7CNM1-F1
#
_cell.length_a   1.000
_cell.length_b   1.000
_cell.length_c   1.000
_cell.angle_alpha   90.00
_cell.angle_beta   90.00
_cell.angle_gamma   90.00
#
_symmetry.space_group_name_H-M   'P 1'
#
loop_
_entity.id
_entity.type
_entity.pdbx_description
1 polymer ?
#
loop_
_entity_poly.entity_id
_entity_poly.type
_entity_poly.pdbx_seq_one_letter_code
_entity_poly.pdbx_strand_id
1 'polypeptide(L)'
;MAKITGGIFGNISGKIGGLVFSTRNNQTEVRNLPKKYEGPVTEVALGVRSRFKLLVEFLRLFTFFIKIGYPKKSKQRMSAFNVAFRENYHCIIDGGYPNLEIDYSKVTLSKGNLDGLSSFVVHQTDRQLFNLRWNSSVDWYQSPAAGCCDSIYCFLYEPAGKQLKEVAAGALRSDNYFPFYLPEQMAGKKIHLYLFLRSSRKNVVSRTQYKCLDLREPDANEKEKNAITYCSTIPYEGAKTKKESMREVTKHLVIPKAVVPKKKSVKTGRPDRNHRCNVLSKGIGSKRKPIPQKKP
;
A
#
# COMPACT_ATOMS: atom_id res chain seq x y z
N MET A 1 8.95 24.23 -36.28
CA MET A 1 8.45 23.97 -37.64
C MET A 1 6.94 23.99 -37.61
N ALA A 2 6.30 24.67 -38.56
CA ALA A 2 4.85 24.64 -38.70
C ALA A 2 4.41 23.46 -39.59
N LYS A 3 3.24 22.91 -39.32
CA LYS A 3 2.61 21.81 -40.05
C LYS A 3 1.16 22.16 -40.32
N ILE A 4 0.73 21.95 -41.56
CA ILE A 4 -0.66 22.08 -41.97
C ILE A 4 -1.27 20.67 -41.97
N THR A 5 -2.39 20.49 -41.28
CA THR A 5 -3.11 19.23 -41.19
C THR A 5 -4.50 19.38 -41.82
N GLY A 6 -4.85 18.53 -42.79
CA GLY A 6 -6.17 18.55 -43.43
C GLY A 6 -6.25 19.31 -44.76
N GLY A 7 -5.14 19.45 -45.50
CA GLY A 7 -5.12 20.11 -46.81
C GLY A 7 -4.92 21.63 -46.73
N ILE A 8 -5.18 22.34 -47.83
CA ILE A 8 -4.89 23.79 -47.98
C ILE A 8 -5.70 24.65 -47.00
N PHE A 9 -6.94 24.26 -46.71
CA PHE A 9 -7.81 24.90 -45.71
C PHE A 9 -7.74 24.22 -44.33
N GLY A 10 -6.68 23.43 -44.11
CA GLY A 10 -6.48 22.68 -42.88
C GLY A 10 -6.02 23.55 -41.70
N ASN A 11 -6.03 22.96 -40.51
CA ASN A 11 -5.49 23.62 -39.32
C ASN A 11 -3.97 23.77 -39.41
N ILE A 12 -3.47 24.93 -38.98
CA ILE A 12 -2.05 25.23 -38.92
C ILE A 12 -1.58 25.03 -37.48
N SER A 13 -0.48 24.31 -37.29
CA SER A 13 0.13 24.09 -35.97
C SER A 13 1.63 24.31 -36.01
N GLY A 14 2.19 24.98 -35.01
CA GLY A 14 3.64 25.22 -34.89
C GLY A 14 4.05 26.67 -35.16
N LYS A 15 5.35 26.87 -35.35
CA LYS A 15 5.97 28.21 -35.43
C LYS A 15 6.14 28.67 -36.88
N ILE A 16 5.68 29.88 -37.20
CA ILE A 16 5.94 30.61 -38.45
C ILE A 16 6.46 31.99 -38.07
N GLY A 17 7.73 32.28 -38.35
CA GLY A 17 8.36 33.55 -37.96
C GLY A 17 8.26 33.85 -36.46
N GLY A 18 7.73 35.02 -36.12
CA GLY A 18 7.47 35.48 -34.75
C GLY A 18 6.15 35.02 -34.14
N LEU A 19 5.39 34.16 -34.84
CA LEU A 19 4.08 33.68 -34.40
C LEU A 19 4.10 32.17 -34.14
N VAL A 20 3.28 31.75 -33.17
CA VAL A 20 3.05 30.35 -32.83
C VAL A 20 1.57 30.07 -32.97
N PHE A 21 1.25 29.15 -33.87
CA PHE A 21 -0.10 28.63 -34.12
C PHE A 21 -0.32 27.39 -33.26
N SER A 22 -1.42 27.36 -32.51
CA SER A 22 -1.80 26.21 -31.71
C SER A 22 -3.30 25.96 -31.78
N THR A 23 -3.70 24.69 -31.84
CA THR A 23 -5.11 24.33 -31.84
C THR A 23 -5.59 24.14 -30.41
N ARG A 24 -6.65 24.87 -30.03
CA ARG A 24 -7.35 24.71 -28.76
C ARG A 24 -8.85 24.60 -29.07
N ASN A 25 -9.53 23.62 -28.48
CA ASN A 25 -10.97 23.40 -28.70
C ASN A 25 -11.37 23.36 -30.20
N ASN A 26 -10.55 22.73 -31.04
CA ASN A 26 -10.71 22.68 -32.52
C ASN A 26 -10.64 24.03 -33.25
N GLN A 27 -10.25 25.12 -32.59
CA GLN A 27 -9.98 26.40 -33.21
C GLN A 27 -8.48 26.66 -33.23
N THR A 28 -7.98 27.27 -34.31
CA THR A 28 -6.57 27.65 -34.41
C THR A 28 -6.38 29.02 -33.79
N GLU A 29 -5.70 29.06 -32.65
CA GLU A 29 -5.32 30.28 -31.96
C GLU A 29 -3.90 30.69 -32.37
N VAL A 30 -3.66 31.99 -32.47
CA VAL A 30 -2.36 32.57 -32.82
C VAL A 30 -1.85 33.38 -31.63
N ARG A 31 -0.59 33.18 -31.27
CA ARG A 31 0.10 33.95 -30.23
C ARG A 31 1.47 34.40 -30.70
N ASN A 32 1.93 35.52 -30.17
CA ASN A 32 3.31 35.95 -30.33
C ASN A 32 4.27 34.92 -29.73
N LEU A 33 5.44 34.80 -30.34
CA LEU A 33 6.52 33.99 -29.79
C LEU A 33 6.84 34.51 -28.38
N PRO A 34 6.89 33.63 -27.37
CA PRO A 34 7.23 34.05 -26.01
C PRO A 34 8.62 34.70 -26.00
N LYS A 35 8.75 35.80 -25.28
CA LYS A 35 10.04 36.45 -25.06
C LYS A 35 10.97 35.47 -24.34
N LYS A 36 12.25 35.47 -24.73
CA LYS A 36 13.27 34.68 -24.05
C LYS A 36 13.37 35.18 -22.61
N TYR A 37 13.42 34.24 -21.66
CA TYR A 37 13.66 34.57 -20.26
C TYR A 37 15.17 34.74 -20.04
N GLU A 38 15.58 35.87 -19.47
CA GLU A 38 17.00 36.26 -19.30
C GLU A 38 17.44 36.35 -17.82
N GLY A 39 16.54 36.04 -16.87
CA GLY A 39 16.82 36.10 -15.44
C GLY A 39 17.41 34.81 -14.84
N PRO A 40 17.88 34.87 -13.57
CA PRO A 40 18.27 33.69 -12.81
C PRO A 40 17.05 32.78 -12.55
N VAL A 41 17.25 31.46 -12.61
CA VAL A 41 16.18 30.49 -12.39
C VAL A 41 15.78 30.49 -10.92
N THR A 42 14.49 30.70 -10.64
CA THR A 42 13.96 30.68 -9.27
C THR A 42 14.09 29.30 -8.62
N GLU A 43 14.24 29.26 -7.30
CA GLU A 43 14.31 27.99 -6.54
C GLU A 43 13.09 27.11 -6.78
N VAL A 44 11.91 27.70 -6.88
CA VAL A 44 10.67 26.99 -7.22
C VAL A 44 10.79 26.29 -8.58
N ALA A 45 11.36 26.96 -9.59
CA ALA A 45 11.58 26.38 -10.90
C ALA A 45 12.65 25.26 -10.85
N LEU A 46 13.69 25.40 -10.02
CA LEU A 46 14.67 24.33 -9.78
C LEU A 46 14.04 23.11 -9.09
N GLY A 47 13.14 23.33 -8.13
CA GLY A 47 12.36 22.29 -7.47
C GLY A 47 11.49 21.51 -8.45
N VAL A 48 10.79 22.18 -9.35
CA VAL A 48 9.98 21.52 -10.39
C VAL A 48 10.86 20.69 -11.34
N ARG A 49 12.00 21.26 -11.78
CA ARG A 49 12.93 20.57 -12.69
C ARG A 49 13.58 19.34 -12.06
N SER A 50 14.01 19.45 -10.81
CA SER A 50 14.62 18.33 -10.06
C SER A 50 13.60 17.23 -9.80
N ARG A 51 12.37 17.55 -9.36
CA ARG A 51 11.25 16.59 -9.24
C ARG A 51 10.99 15.85 -10.55
N PHE A 52 10.87 16.60 -11.64
CA PHE A 52 10.65 16.03 -12.96
C PHE A 52 11.79 15.10 -13.39
N LYS A 53 13.04 15.55 -13.22
CA LYS A 53 14.24 14.77 -13.56
C LYS A 53 14.29 13.45 -12.78
N LEU A 54 14.14 13.52 -11.46
CA LEU A 54 14.15 12.37 -10.56
C LEU A 54 13.09 11.35 -10.94
N LEU A 55 11.85 11.79 -11.21
CA LEU A 55 10.78 10.87 -11.60
C LEU A 55 10.98 10.27 -12.99
N VAL A 56 11.44 11.07 -13.97
CA VAL A 56 11.73 10.55 -15.31
C VAL A 56 12.85 9.53 -15.28
N GLU A 57 13.93 9.79 -14.54
CA GLU A 57 15.04 8.84 -14.38
C GLU A 57 14.55 7.52 -13.75
N PHE A 58 13.71 7.60 -12.72
CA PHE A 58 13.13 6.42 -12.09
C PHE A 58 12.18 5.65 -13.03
N LEU A 59 11.17 6.30 -13.61
CA LEU A 59 10.17 5.64 -14.46
C LEU A 59 10.77 5.11 -15.78
N ARG A 60 11.88 5.69 -16.26
CA ARG A 60 12.57 5.20 -17.46
C ARG A 60 13.03 3.75 -17.32
N LEU A 61 13.44 3.33 -16.13
CA LEU A 61 13.80 1.95 -15.84
C LEU A 61 12.62 0.99 -16.10
N PHE A 62 11.40 1.45 -15.84
CA PHE A 62 10.18 0.66 -16.00
C PHE A 62 9.47 0.86 -17.35
N THR A 63 10.10 1.48 -18.35
CA THR A 63 9.42 1.88 -19.60
C THR A 63 8.69 0.73 -20.29
N PHE A 64 9.30 -0.47 -20.33
CA PHE A 64 8.70 -1.66 -20.91
C PHE A 64 7.45 -2.09 -20.13
N PHE A 65 7.55 -2.17 -18.80
CA PHE A 65 6.46 -2.57 -17.92
C PHE A 65 5.32 -1.56 -17.90
N ILE A 66 5.62 -0.27 -17.96
CA ILE A 66 4.61 0.80 -18.06
C ILE A 66 3.79 0.66 -19.35
N LYS A 67 4.40 0.25 -20.47
CA LYS A 67 3.66 -0.02 -21.72
C LYS A 67 2.67 -1.19 -21.56
N ILE A 68 3.03 -2.18 -20.75
CA ILE A 68 2.18 -3.34 -20.44
C ILE A 68 1.07 -2.93 -19.44
N GLY A 69 1.45 -2.24 -18.35
CA GLY A 69 0.58 -1.83 -17.24
C GLY A 69 -0.36 -0.67 -17.55
N TYR A 70 -0.15 0.06 -18.63
CA TYR A 70 -1.06 1.08 -19.16
C TYR A 70 -1.39 0.78 -20.63
N PRO A 71 -2.25 -0.23 -20.89
CA PRO A 71 -2.65 -0.57 -22.25
C PRO A 71 -3.30 0.63 -22.93
N LYS A 72 -2.90 0.92 -24.17
CA LYS A 72 -3.41 2.06 -24.94
C LYS A 72 -4.91 1.90 -25.18
N LYS A 73 -5.72 2.73 -24.51
CA LYS A 73 -7.17 2.79 -24.75
C LYS A 73 -7.44 3.64 -26.00
N SER A 74 -8.42 3.26 -26.81
CA SER A 74 -8.78 3.96 -28.06
C SER A 74 -9.09 5.46 -27.86
N LYS A 75 -9.66 5.82 -26.71
CA LYS A 75 -9.98 7.22 -26.33
C LYS A 75 -8.81 7.98 -25.70
N GLN A 76 -7.67 7.33 -25.44
CA GLN A 76 -6.57 7.91 -24.69
C GLN A 76 -5.54 8.55 -25.63
N ARG A 77 -5.48 9.89 -25.61
CA ARG A 77 -4.54 10.69 -26.42
C ARG A 77 -3.12 10.74 -25.84
N MET A 78 -2.92 10.25 -24.61
CA MET A 78 -1.63 10.24 -23.92
C MET A 78 -0.91 8.90 -24.12
N SER A 79 0.43 8.94 -24.20
CA SER A 79 1.26 7.73 -24.19
C SER A 79 1.19 7.04 -22.81
N ALA A 80 1.40 5.72 -22.77
CA ALA A 80 1.45 4.95 -21.53
C ALA A 80 2.41 5.57 -20.49
N PHE A 81 3.58 6.02 -20.95
CA PHE A 81 4.57 6.70 -20.10
C PHE A 81 4.04 7.99 -19.49
N ASN A 82 3.35 8.84 -20.27
CA ASN A 82 2.81 10.10 -19.75
C ASN A 82 1.67 9.87 -18.76
N VAL A 83 0.92 8.77 -18.92
CA VAL A 83 -0.14 8.38 -17.98
C VAL A 83 0.49 7.93 -16.66
N ALA A 84 1.47 7.04 -16.71
CA ALA A 84 2.22 6.63 -15.52
C ALA A 84 2.90 7.83 -14.85
N PHE A 85 3.51 8.72 -15.62
CA PHE A 85 4.14 9.92 -15.09
C PHE A 85 3.13 10.78 -14.30
N ARG A 86 1.95 11.04 -14.87
CA ARG A 86 0.90 11.84 -14.22
C ARG A 86 0.43 11.22 -12.90
N GLU A 87 0.19 9.91 -12.87
CA GLU A 87 -0.28 9.22 -11.66
C GLU A 87 0.77 9.27 -10.54
N ASN A 88 2.04 9.23 -10.92
CA ASN A 88 3.16 9.14 -9.99
C ASN A 88 3.70 10.50 -9.51
N TYR A 89 3.58 11.55 -10.32
CA TYR A 89 4.22 12.86 -10.09
C TYR A 89 3.85 13.53 -8.76
N HIS A 90 2.61 13.37 -8.31
CA HIS A 90 2.13 13.98 -7.06
C HIS A 90 2.16 13.02 -5.86
N CYS A 91 2.34 11.72 -6.08
CA CYS A 91 2.12 10.71 -5.05
C CYS A 91 3.43 10.17 -4.46
N ILE A 92 4.50 10.09 -5.25
CA ILE A 92 5.73 9.38 -4.86
C ILE A 92 6.81 10.30 -4.31
N ILE A 93 6.87 11.55 -4.76
CA ILE A 93 7.99 12.42 -4.41
C ILE A 93 7.68 13.08 -3.07
N ASP A 94 8.43 12.69 -2.05
CA ASP A 94 8.40 13.30 -0.73
C ASP A 94 9.58 14.29 -0.58
N GLY A 95 9.43 15.26 0.32
CA GLY A 95 10.45 16.26 0.62
C GLY A 95 10.36 17.58 -0.17
N GLY A 96 11.25 18.49 0.20
CA GLY A 96 11.41 19.82 -0.38
C GLY A 96 12.75 19.94 -1.10
N TYR A 97 12.80 20.74 -2.17
CA TYR A 97 14.08 21.05 -2.81
C TYR A 97 15.05 21.64 -1.77
N PRO A 98 16.32 21.19 -1.70
CA PRO A 98 17.02 20.27 -2.62
C PRO A 98 16.89 18.77 -2.30
N ASN A 99 16.41 18.40 -1.12
CA ASN A 99 16.36 17.02 -0.64
C ASN A 99 15.04 16.33 -1.03
N LEU A 100 14.98 15.90 -2.29
CA LEU A 100 13.83 15.19 -2.85
C LEU A 100 14.08 13.68 -2.81
N GLU A 101 13.12 12.92 -2.29
CA GLU A 101 13.22 11.46 -2.18
C GLU A 101 12.00 10.78 -2.80
N ILE A 102 12.18 9.51 -3.18
CA ILE A 102 11.14 8.67 -3.79
C ILE A 102 10.58 7.76 -2.70
N ASP A 103 9.30 7.90 -2.41
CA ASP A 103 8.56 6.89 -1.65
C ASP A 103 8.21 5.71 -2.55
N TYR A 104 9.03 4.67 -2.48
CA TYR A 104 8.87 3.43 -3.24
C TYR A 104 7.57 2.69 -2.93
N SER A 105 6.95 2.90 -1.77
CA SER A 105 5.72 2.20 -1.41
C SER A 105 4.49 2.67 -2.18
N LYS A 106 4.50 3.93 -2.63
CA LYS A 106 3.38 4.57 -3.35
C LYS A 106 3.49 4.43 -4.87
N VAL A 107 4.53 3.76 -5.37
CA VAL A 107 4.80 3.66 -6.80
C VAL A 107 3.72 2.85 -7.52
N THR A 108 3.14 3.46 -8.56
CA THR A 108 2.09 2.83 -9.38
C THR A 108 2.57 2.66 -10.82
N LEU A 109 2.74 1.42 -11.27
CA LEU A 109 3.26 1.08 -12.60
C LEU A 109 2.18 0.53 -13.54
N SER A 110 1.04 0.16 -12.97
CA SER A 110 -0.14 -0.34 -13.66
C SER A 110 -1.41 0.13 -12.94
N LYS A 111 -2.44 0.43 -13.73
CA LYS A 111 -3.76 0.80 -13.21
C LYS A 111 -4.85 0.26 -14.12
N GLY A 112 -5.65 -0.65 -13.59
CA GLY A 112 -6.80 -1.20 -14.30
C GLY A 112 -7.78 -1.87 -13.34
N ASN A 113 -8.73 -2.61 -13.91
CA ASN A 113 -9.89 -3.16 -13.22
C ASN A 113 -9.78 -4.68 -12.99
N LEU A 114 -8.60 -5.26 -13.18
CA LEU A 114 -8.34 -6.65 -12.80
C LEU A 114 -7.95 -6.71 -11.33
N ASP A 115 -8.48 -7.68 -10.60
CA ASP A 115 -8.12 -7.87 -9.21
C ASP A 115 -6.67 -8.35 -9.08
N GLY A 116 -5.95 -7.79 -8.09
CA GLY A 116 -4.59 -8.22 -7.77
C GLY A 116 -4.53 -9.61 -7.14
N LEU A 117 -3.33 -10.04 -6.72
CA LEU A 117 -3.17 -11.25 -5.91
C LEU A 117 -3.71 -11.02 -4.50
N SER A 118 -4.51 -11.95 -3.99
CA SER A 118 -4.97 -11.99 -2.61
C SER A 118 -3.83 -12.45 -1.69
N SER A 119 -3.46 -11.59 -0.75
CA SER A 119 -2.54 -11.89 0.36
C SER A 119 -1.27 -12.64 -0.07
N PHE A 120 -0.54 -12.11 -1.05
CA PHE A 120 0.72 -12.72 -1.46
C PHE A 120 1.81 -12.55 -0.39
N VAL A 121 2.65 -13.57 -0.23
CA VAL A 121 3.77 -13.61 0.70
C VAL A 121 5.01 -14.04 -0.04
N VAL A 122 6.15 -13.43 0.31
CA VAL A 122 7.47 -13.80 -0.21
C VAL A 122 8.22 -14.48 0.93
N HIS A 123 8.56 -15.75 0.74
CA HIS A 123 9.37 -16.51 1.67
C HIS A 123 10.75 -16.74 1.09
N GLN A 124 11.78 -16.56 1.91
CA GLN A 124 13.14 -16.96 1.55
C GLN A 124 13.27 -18.47 1.82
N THR A 125 13.52 -19.26 0.77
CA THR A 125 13.74 -20.70 0.88
C THR A 125 15.23 -21.01 1.07
N ASP A 126 16.10 -20.25 0.41
CA ASP A 126 17.55 -20.38 0.50
C ASP A 126 18.22 -18.98 0.39
N ARG A 127 19.55 -18.90 0.43
CA ARG A 127 20.32 -17.65 0.32
C ARG A 127 19.94 -16.82 -0.91
N GLN A 128 19.71 -17.47 -2.04
CA GLN A 128 19.35 -16.82 -3.31
C GLN A 128 17.97 -17.21 -3.84
N LEU A 129 17.31 -18.20 -3.26
CA LEU A 129 16.02 -18.69 -3.73
C LEU A 129 14.88 -18.16 -2.87
N PHE A 130 13.96 -17.44 -3.50
CA PHE A 130 12.75 -16.93 -2.88
C PHE A 130 11.54 -17.60 -3.51
N ASN A 131 10.48 -17.78 -2.73
CA ASN A 131 9.21 -18.31 -3.19
C ASN A 131 8.11 -17.29 -2.93
N LEU A 132 7.53 -16.77 -4.02
CA LEU A 132 6.32 -15.95 -3.98
C LEU A 132 5.12 -16.88 -3.94
N ARG A 133 4.30 -16.81 -2.90
CA ARG A 133 3.04 -17.57 -2.78
C ARG A 133 1.86 -16.64 -2.66
N TRP A 134 0.71 -17.04 -3.20
CA TRP A 134 -0.54 -16.31 -3.05
C TRP A 134 -1.70 -17.29 -2.93
N ASN A 135 -2.80 -16.83 -2.31
CA ASN A 135 -4.02 -17.62 -2.31
C ASN A 135 -4.82 -17.27 -3.57
N SER A 136 -5.04 -18.22 -4.47
CA SER A 136 -6.04 -18.08 -5.53
C SER A 136 -7.43 -18.33 -4.93
N SER A 137 -8.09 -17.27 -4.45
CA SER A 137 -9.52 -17.32 -4.14
C SER A 137 -10.37 -17.19 -5.41
N VAL A 138 -9.87 -17.64 -6.57
CA VAL A 138 -10.69 -17.67 -7.79
C VAL A 138 -11.71 -18.78 -7.58
N ASP A 139 -12.87 -18.41 -7.03
CA ASP A 139 -14.05 -19.27 -7.03
C ASP A 139 -14.34 -19.63 -8.49
N TRP A 140 -14.03 -20.87 -8.85
CA TRP A 140 -14.23 -21.46 -10.16
C TRP A 140 -15.67 -21.26 -10.69
N TYR A 141 -16.62 -21.03 -9.77
CA TYR A 141 -18.04 -20.84 -10.04
C TYR A 141 -18.42 -19.44 -10.58
N GLN A 142 -17.68 -18.38 -10.25
CA GLN A 142 -18.04 -17.01 -10.67
C GLN A 142 -17.36 -16.56 -11.97
N SER A 143 -16.34 -17.29 -12.45
CA SER A 143 -15.74 -17.04 -13.76
C SER A 143 -14.96 -18.26 -14.26
N PRO A 144 -15.63 -19.19 -14.98
CA PRO A 144 -15.02 -20.44 -15.45
C PRO A 144 -13.83 -20.26 -16.41
N ALA A 145 -13.57 -19.04 -16.88
CA ALA A 145 -12.63 -18.77 -17.97
C ALA A 145 -11.82 -17.47 -17.83
N ALA A 146 -11.98 -16.71 -16.73
CA ALA A 146 -11.37 -15.38 -16.59
C ALA A 146 -10.20 -15.29 -15.59
N GLY A 147 -10.05 -16.24 -14.66
CA GLY A 147 -9.01 -16.17 -13.61
C GLY A 147 -7.80 -17.10 -13.80
N CYS A 148 -7.83 -18.04 -14.75
CA CYS A 148 -6.80 -19.08 -14.87
C CYS A 148 -5.64 -18.74 -15.82
N CYS A 149 -5.77 -17.69 -16.64
CA CYS A 149 -4.79 -17.35 -17.68
C CYS A 149 -4.24 -15.92 -17.50
N ASP A 150 -4.26 -15.39 -16.29
CA ASP A 150 -3.66 -14.08 -16.02
C ASP A 150 -2.17 -14.25 -15.82
N SER A 151 -1.39 -13.54 -16.62
CA SER A 151 0.07 -13.50 -16.49
C SER A 151 0.46 -12.50 -15.41
N ILE A 152 1.32 -12.95 -14.50
CA ILE A 152 1.95 -12.16 -13.47
C ILE A 152 3.20 -11.52 -14.06
N TYR A 153 3.38 -10.23 -13.77
CA TYR A 153 4.60 -9.46 -13.99
C TYR A 153 5.15 -9.06 -12.62
N CYS A 154 6.29 -9.62 -12.26
CA CYS A 154 6.99 -9.33 -11.01
C CYS A 154 8.41 -8.86 -11.28
N PHE A 155 8.84 -7.82 -10.59
CA PHE A 155 10.16 -7.23 -10.75
C PHE A 155 10.69 -6.65 -9.44
N LEU A 156 12.01 -6.65 -9.34
CA LEU A 156 12.79 -6.24 -8.19
C LEU A 156 13.56 -4.98 -8.53
N TYR A 157 13.42 -3.97 -7.69
CA TYR A 157 14.11 -2.71 -7.82
C TYR A 157 15.04 -2.46 -6.63
N GLU A 158 16.31 -2.21 -6.92
CA GLU A 158 17.31 -1.81 -5.94
C GLU A 158 17.57 -0.29 -6.03
N PRO A 159 17.36 0.47 -4.94
CA PRO A 159 17.47 1.93 -4.98
C PRO A 159 18.93 2.42 -5.07
N ALA A 160 19.89 1.74 -4.42
CA ALA A 160 21.29 2.16 -4.38
C ALA A 160 21.97 2.01 -5.75
N GLY A 161 21.86 0.84 -6.37
CA GLY A 161 22.39 0.60 -7.73
C GLY A 161 21.52 1.10 -8.87
N LYS A 162 20.30 1.60 -8.60
CA LYS A 162 19.26 1.90 -9.60
C LYS A 162 19.03 0.71 -10.58
N GLN A 163 19.14 -0.51 -10.07
CA GLN A 163 19.02 -1.72 -10.87
C GLN A 163 17.59 -2.24 -10.84
N LEU A 164 17.08 -2.64 -12.00
CA LEU A 164 15.78 -3.28 -12.17
C LEU A 164 15.99 -4.69 -12.72
N LYS A 165 15.46 -5.69 -12.04
CA LYS A 165 15.46 -7.08 -12.51
C LYS A 165 14.03 -7.58 -12.67
N GLU A 166 13.74 -8.10 -13.86
CA GLU A 166 12.51 -8.85 -14.12
C GLU A 166 12.68 -10.28 -13.61
N VAL A 167 11.65 -10.77 -12.92
CA VAL A 167 11.71 -12.02 -12.17
C VAL A 167 10.62 -12.99 -12.60
N ALA A 168 9.39 -12.52 -12.76
CA ALA A 168 8.28 -13.35 -13.24
C ALA A 168 7.74 -12.79 -14.56
N ALA A 169 8.37 -13.11 -15.68
CA ALA A 169 7.83 -12.82 -16.99
C ALA A 169 6.88 -13.96 -17.40
N GLY A 170 5.58 -13.86 -17.10
CA GLY A 170 4.59 -14.81 -17.61
C GLY A 170 4.23 -15.99 -16.71
N ALA A 171 4.54 -15.94 -15.41
CA ALA A 171 3.97 -16.87 -14.43
C ALA A 171 2.44 -16.74 -14.41
N LEU A 172 1.70 -17.83 -14.25
CA LEU A 172 0.24 -17.79 -14.29
C LEU A 172 -0.33 -17.61 -12.88
N ARG A 173 -1.45 -16.89 -12.78
CA ARG A 173 -2.19 -16.75 -11.52
C ARG A 173 -2.63 -18.10 -10.94
N SER A 174 -2.89 -19.09 -11.80
CA SER A 174 -3.29 -20.45 -11.42
C SER A 174 -2.20 -21.23 -10.67
N ASP A 175 -0.93 -20.84 -10.81
CA ASP A 175 0.20 -21.62 -10.30
C ASP A 175 0.28 -21.57 -8.77
N ASN A 176 -0.30 -20.54 -8.13
CA ASN A 176 -0.31 -20.28 -6.67
C ASN A 176 1.05 -20.09 -6.01
N TYR A 177 2.14 -20.41 -6.70
CA TYR A 177 3.49 -20.16 -6.27
C TYR A 177 4.38 -19.84 -7.46
N PHE A 178 5.44 -19.08 -7.20
CA PHE A 178 6.46 -18.74 -8.19
C PHE A 178 7.82 -18.66 -7.50
N PRO A 179 8.72 -19.65 -7.73
CA PRO A 179 10.08 -19.59 -7.23
C PRO A 179 10.91 -18.67 -8.11
N PHE A 180 11.77 -17.87 -7.49
CA PHE A 180 12.69 -17.01 -8.21
C PHE A 180 14.04 -16.84 -7.53
N TYR A 181 15.05 -16.61 -8.36
CA TYR A 181 16.41 -16.38 -7.92
C TYR A 181 16.69 -14.89 -7.79
N LEU A 182 17.26 -14.51 -6.66
CA LEU A 182 17.78 -13.18 -6.42
C LEU A 182 19.22 -13.09 -6.97
N PRO A 183 19.52 -12.13 -7.85
CA PRO A 183 20.88 -11.90 -8.30
C PRO A 183 21.81 -11.53 -7.14
N GLU A 184 23.05 -12.01 -7.18
CA GLU A 184 24.05 -11.76 -6.13
C GLU A 184 24.31 -10.26 -5.90
N GLN A 185 24.19 -9.44 -6.94
CA GLN A 185 24.37 -7.98 -6.86
C GLN A 185 23.35 -7.30 -5.93
N MET A 186 22.20 -7.93 -5.70
CA MET A 186 21.12 -7.43 -4.87
C MET A 186 21.07 -8.09 -3.48
N ALA A 187 21.91 -9.11 -3.22
CA ALA A 187 21.99 -9.76 -1.92
C ALA A 187 22.44 -8.78 -0.83
N GLY A 188 21.87 -8.88 0.38
CA GLY A 188 22.23 -8.02 1.51
C GLY A 188 21.69 -6.59 1.44
N LYS A 189 20.87 -6.24 0.44
CA LYS A 189 20.37 -4.88 0.21
C LYS A 189 18.86 -4.76 0.45
N LYS A 190 18.38 -3.51 0.46
CA LYS A 190 16.94 -3.22 0.48
C LYS A 190 16.39 -3.30 -0.94
N ILE A 191 15.40 -4.16 -1.13
CA ILE A 191 14.80 -4.43 -2.43
C ILE A 191 13.30 -4.12 -2.39
N HIS A 192 12.85 -3.43 -3.43
CA HIS A 192 11.45 -3.12 -3.64
C HIS A 192 10.88 -4.07 -4.69
N LEU A 193 10.00 -4.97 -4.28
CA LEU A 193 9.27 -5.87 -5.17
C LEU A 193 7.97 -5.19 -5.58
N TYR A 194 7.74 -5.16 -6.89
CA TYR A 194 6.51 -4.69 -7.48
C TYR A 194 5.92 -5.77 -8.38
N LEU A 195 4.60 -5.83 -8.37
CA LEU A 195 3.83 -6.90 -8.95
C LEU A 195 2.58 -6.31 -9.62
N PHE A 196 2.24 -6.80 -10.80
CA PHE A 196 0.90 -6.63 -11.35
C PHE A 196 0.53 -7.79 -12.27
N LEU A 197 -0.76 -7.91 -12.57
CA LEU A 197 -1.30 -8.94 -13.44
C LEU A 197 -1.79 -8.33 -14.73
N ARG A 198 -1.72 -9.11 -15.79
CA ARG A 198 -2.34 -8.83 -17.07
C ARG A 198 -3.11 -10.05 -17.53
N SER A 199 -4.36 -9.85 -17.91
CA SER A 199 -5.14 -10.94 -18.46
C SER A 199 -4.67 -11.29 -19.87
N SER A 200 -4.49 -12.57 -20.16
CA SER A 200 -4.12 -13.03 -21.51
C SER A 200 -5.29 -12.89 -22.51
N ARG A 201 -6.54 -12.88 -22.03
CA ARG A 201 -7.74 -12.83 -22.88
C ARG A 201 -8.25 -11.42 -23.12
N LYS A 202 -8.33 -10.64 -22.03
CA LYS A 202 -8.78 -9.25 -22.06
C LYS A 202 -7.55 -8.37 -21.93
N ASN A 203 -7.45 -7.27 -22.68
CA ASN A 203 -6.34 -6.33 -22.53
C ASN A 203 -6.52 -5.45 -21.26
N VAL A 204 -6.70 -6.11 -20.12
CA VAL A 204 -7.00 -5.55 -18.80
C VAL A 204 -5.86 -5.93 -17.86
N VAL A 205 -5.55 -5.02 -16.95
CA VAL A 205 -4.41 -5.08 -16.04
C VAL A 205 -4.88 -4.82 -14.63
N SER A 206 -4.14 -5.34 -13.64
CA SER A 206 -4.43 -5.08 -12.23
C SER A 206 -3.71 -3.82 -11.74
N ARG A 207 -4.10 -3.37 -10.55
CA ARG A 207 -3.35 -2.33 -9.82
C ARG A 207 -2.00 -2.90 -9.36
N THR A 208 -0.97 -2.07 -9.40
CA THR A 208 0.35 -2.43 -8.85
C THR A 208 0.25 -2.76 -7.37
N GLN A 209 0.87 -3.87 -7.01
CA GLN A 209 1.07 -4.32 -5.65
C GLN A 209 2.55 -4.21 -5.30
N TYR A 210 2.83 -3.93 -4.04
CA TYR A 210 4.17 -3.61 -3.56
C TYR A 210 4.52 -4.44 -2.33
N LYS A 211 5.76 -4.90 -2.25
CA LYS A 211 6.34 -5.50 -1.05
C LYS A 211 7.79 -5.05 -0.90
N CYS A 212 8.15 -4.64 0.30
CA CYS A 212 9.54 -4.38 0.66
C CYS A 212 10.21 -5.68 1.13
N LEU A 213 11.39 -5.99 0.61
CA LEU A 213 12.27 -7.05 1.07
C LEU A 213 13.53 -6.38 1.61
N ASP A 214 13.63 -6.24 2.93
CA ASP A 214 14.86 -5.81 3.58
C ASP A 214 15.71 -7.07 3.85
N LEU A 215 16.73 -7.28 3.02
CA LEU A 215 17.65 -8.42 3.12
C LEU A 215 18.96 -8.07 3.84
N ARG A 216 19.00 -6.91 4.49
CA ARG A 216 20.14 -6.53 5.33
C ARG A 216 20.15 -7.45 6.54
N GLU A 217 21.34 -7.82 7.00
CA GLU A 217 21.46 -8.51 8.28
C GLU A 217 20.81 -7.64 9.36
N PRO A 218 19.89 -8.19 10.18
CA PRO A 218 19.19 -7.38 11.16
C PRO A 218 20.18 -6.88 12.20
N ASP A 219 20.25 -5.55 12.34
CA ASP A 219 20.96 -4.91 13.44
C ASP A 219 20.45 -5.49 14.77
N ALA A 220 21.32 -5.62 15.78
CA ALA A 220 20.97 -6.24 17.06
C ALA A 220 19.71 -5.63 17.73
N ASN A 221 19.41 -4.37 17.41
CA ASN A 221 18.27 -3.59 17.91
C ASN A 221 16.95 -3.88 17.16
N GLU A 222 17.01 -4.40 15.92
CA GLU A 222 15.84 -4.81 15.13
C GLU A 222 15.38 -6.23 15.46
N LYS A 223 16.31 -7.08 15.95
CA LYS A 223 15.99 -8.42 16.46
C LYS A 223 15.03 -8.35 17.66
N GLU A 224 15.20 -7.40 18.56
CA GLU A 224 14.27 -7.19 19.69
C GLU A 224 12.86 -6.77 19.23
N LYS A 225 12.76 -5.86 18.26
CA LYS A 225 11.47 -5.39 17.71
C LYS A 225 10.71 -6.51 16.96
N ASN A 226 11.43 -7.33 16.20
CA ASN A 226 10.86 -8.48 15.51
C ASN A 226 10.45 -9.59 16.49
N ALA A 227 11.21 -9.82 17.56
CA ALA A 227 10.85 -10.79 18.61
C ALA A 227 9.57 -10.41 19.36
N ILE A 228 9.36 -9.12 19.65
CA ILE A 228 8.12 -8.61 20.29
C ILE A 228 6.91 -8.81 19.36
N THR A 229 7.10 -8.62 18.06
CA THR A 229 6.04 -8.79 17.05
C THR A 229 5.61 -10.27 16.92
N TYR A 230 6.55 -11.21 16.93
CA TYR A 230 6.26 -12.65 16.92
C TYR A 230 5.57 -13.12 18.22
N CYS A 231 5.91 -12.56 19.39
CA CYS A 231 5.19 -12.88 20.63
C CYS A 231 3.75 -12.37 20.66
N SER A 232 3.43 -11.26 19.97
CA SER A 232 2.08 -10.68 19.93
C SER A 232 1.12 -11.35 18.93
N THR A 233 1.63 -12.17 18.01
CA THR A 233 0.86 -12.79 16.92
C THR A 233 0.57 -14.27 17.13
N ILE A 234 1.06 -14.88 18.22
CA ILE A 234 0.59 -16.20 18.65
C ILE A 234 -0.82 -16.03 19.22
N PRO A 235 -1.89 -16.55 18.60
CA PRO A 235 -3.19 -16.60 19.24
C PRO A 235 -3.07 -17.49 20.48
N TYR A 236 -3.46 -16.94 21.63
CA TYR A 236 -3.54 -17.65 22.91
C TYR A 236 -4.70 -18.65 22.88
N GLU A 237 -4.58 -19.71 22.07
CA GLU A 237 -5.43 -20.89 22.10
C GLU A 237 -4.91 -21.83 23.19
N GLY A 238 -5.28 -21.58 24.45
CA GLY A 238 -4.87 -22.48 25.52
C GLY A 238 -5.47 -22.29 26.91
N ALA A 239 -6.13 -21.17 27.21
CA ALA A 239 -6.64 -20.93 28.58
C ALA A 239 -8.14 -21.15 28.79
N LYS A 240 -8.93 -21.40 27.74
CA LYS A 240 -10.38 -21.68 27.91
C LYS A 240 -10.69 -23.17 28.10
N THR A 241 -9.91 -24.07 27.52
CA THR A 241 -10.16 -25.53 27.57
C THR A 241 -9.83 -26.17 28.93
N LYS A 242 -8.97 -25.57 29.76
CA LYS A 242 -8.69 -26.07 31.13
C LYS A 242 -9.77 -25.74 32.17
N LYS A 243 -10.62 -24.74 31.93
CA LYS A 243 -11.72 -24.40 32.86
C LYS A 243 -12.96 -25.29 32.67
N GLU A 244 -13.15 -25.86 31.47
CA GLU A 244 -14.22 -26.84 31.22
C GLU A 244 -13.85 -28.23 31.71
N SER A 245 -12.61 -28.70 31.51
CA SER A 245 -12.23 -30.04 31.99
C SER A 245 -12.19 -30.16 33.52
N MET A 246 -11.83 -29.10 34.26
CA MET A 246 -11.91 -29.08 35.72
C MET A 246 -13.36 -29.07 36.25
N ARG A 247 -14.33 -28.59 35.47
CA ARG A 247 -15.77 -28.60 35.82
C ARG A 247 -16.44 -29.94 35.55
N GLU A 248 -15.92 -30.72 34.61
CA GLU A 248 -16.37 -32.10 34.35
C GLU A 248 -15.80 -33.09 35.37
N VAL A 249 -14.53 -32.95 35.74
CA VAL A 249 -13.90 -33.81 36.77
C VAL A 249 -14.51 -33.59 38.16
N THR A 250 -14.97 -32.37 38.47
CA THR A 250 -15.62 -32.07 39.77
C THR A 250 -17.08 -32.55 39.87
N LYS A 251 -17.73 -32.95 38.76
CA LYS A 251 -19.08 -33.56 38.81
C LYS A 251 -19.05 -35.05 39.22
N HIS A 252 -17.90 -35.72 39.10
CA HIS A 252 -17.78 -37.16 39.36
C HIS A 252 -17.08 -37.52 40.68
N LEU A 253 -16.68 -36.53 41.49
CA LEU A 253 -16.17 -36.73 42.85
C LEU A 253 -17.21 -36.27 43.88
N VAL A 254 -18.31 -37.02 43.98
CA VAL A 254 -19.23 -36.95 45.11
C VAL A 254 -18.61 -37.77 46.24
N ILE A 255 -17.96 -37.09 47.19
CA ILE A 255 -17.59 -37.68 48.47
C ILE A 255 -18.89 -37.80 49.30
N PRO A 256 -19.30 -38.99 49.76
CA PRO A 256 -20.50 -39.13 50.58
C PRO A 256 -20.34 -38.39 51.92
N LYS A 257 -21.37 -37.63 52.29
CA LYS A 257 -21.47 -36.92 53.58
C LYS A 257 -21.34 -37.92 54.73
N ALA A 258 -20.30 -37.80 55.53
CA ALA A 258 -20.23 -38.43 56.84
C ALA A 258 -21.27 -37.78 57.77
N VAL A 259 -22.13 -38.63 58.33
CA VAL A 259 -23.15 -38.30 59.33
C VAL A 259 -22.45 -37.92 60.63
N VAL A 260 -22.62 -36.68 61.10
CA VAL A 260 -22.23 -36.25 62.45
C VAL A 260 -23.51 -36.07 63.29
N PRO A 261 -23.60 -36.69 64.49
CA PRO A 261 -24.82 -36.73 65.27
C PRO A 261 -25.13 -35.41 65.99
N LYS A 262 -26.43 -35.13 66.15
CA LYS A 262 -26.99 -33.98 66.87
C LYS A 262 -26.55 -33.96 68.34
N LYS A 263 -26.02 -32.83 68.82
CA LYS A 263 -26.00 -32.48 70.25
C LYS A 263 -26.76 -31.18 70.52
N LYS A 264 -27.44 -31.21 71.67
CA LYS A 264 -28.52 -30.34 72.13
C LYS A 264 -28.08 -28.93 72.51
N SER A 265 -29.08 -28.06 72.48
CA SER A 265 -29.20 -26.65 72.86
C SER A 265 -28.51 -26.20 74.16
N VAL A 266 -27.91 -25.01 74.13
CA VAL A 266 -27.88 -24.07 75.27
C VAL A 266 -28.06 -22.63 74.73
N LYS A 267 -29.03 -21.91 75.30
CA LYS A 267 -29.35 -20.49 75.06
C LYS A 267 -28.54 -19.61 76.00
N THR A 268 -27.90 -18.56 75.48
CA THR A 268 -27.51 -17.29 76.14
C THR A 268 -26.98 -16.39 75.01
N GLY A 269 -27.25 -15.11 74.81
CA GLY A 269 -27.95 -14.02 75.47
C GLY A 269 -27.50 -12.76 74.70
N ARG A 270 -28.42 -11.86 74.36
CA ARG A 270 -28.19 -10.54 73.72
C ARG A 270 -27.30 -9.64 74.61
N PRO A 271 -26.60 -8.61 74.07
CA PRO A 271 -27.29 -7.35 73.74
C PRO A 271 -26.75 -6.52 72.56
N ASP A 272 -27.60 -5.55 72.22
CA ASP A 272 -27.50 -4.47 71.23
C ASP A 272 -26.25 -3.59 71.30
N ARG A 273 -25.92 -2.93 70.18
CA ARG A 273 -25.75 -1.46 70.13
C ARG A 273 -25.79 -0.89 68.71
N ASN A 274 -26.79 -0.03 68.52
CA ASN A 274 -26.94 0.93 67.42
C ASN A 274 -25.95 2.11 67.55
N HIS A 275 -25.53 2.68 66.41
CA HIS A 275 -25.52 4.13 66.08
C HIS A 275 -25.12 4.26 64.60
N ARG A 276 -25.96 4.77 63.67
CA ARG A 276 -26.24 6.21 63.35
C ARG A 276 -24.93 7.00 63.15
N CYS A 277 -24.66 7.73 62.07
CA CYS A 277 -25.53 8.69 61.37
C CYS A 277 -25.02 9.03 59.95
N ASN A 278 -25.97 9.40 59.09
CA ASN A 278 -25.81 10.20 57.87
C ASN A 278 -25.29 11.63 58.16
N VAL A 279 -24.83 12.33 57.11
CA VAL A 279 -25.20 13.71 56.67
C VAL A 279 -24.11 14.16 55.67
N LEU A 280 -24.35 14.30 54.36
CA LEU A 280 -25.12 15.32 53.60
C LEU A 280 -24.37 16.63 53.30
N SER A 281 -24.74 17.19 52.14
CA SER A 281 -24.51 18.54 51.57
C SER A 281 -23.27 18.68 50.67
N LYS A 282 -23.34 19.02 49.37
CA LYS A 282 -24.12 19.95 48.50
C LYS A 282 -23.32 21.22 48.19
N GLY A 283 -23.35 21.64 46.91
CA GLY A 283 -23.02 22.99 46.42
C GLY A 283 -22.23 22.94 45.11
N ILE A 284 -22.82 23.04 43.90
CA ILE A 284 -23.33 24.26 43.20
C ILE A 284 -22.19 25.27 42.94
N GLY A 285 -21.87 25.76 41.74
CA GLY A 285 -22.43 25.61 40.39
C GLY A 285 -21.92 26.71 39.42
N SER A 286 -22.32 26.60 38.14
CA SER A 286 -22.52 27.72 37.17
C SER A 286 -21.25 28.42 36.62
N LYS A 287 -21.11 28.99 35.39
CA LYS A 287 -21.99 29.64 34.39
C LYS A 287 -21.34 29.60 32.97
N ARG A 288 -22.09 30.08 31.98
CA ARG A 288 -22.02 29.94 30.51
C ARG A 288 -21.28 31.08 29.74
N LYS A 289 -20.70 30.72 28.58
CA LYS A 289 -20.73 31.34 27.20
C LYS A 289 -20.03 32.71 26.92
N PRO A 290 -19.90 33.19 25.65
CA PRO A 290 -19.54 32.57 24.35
C PRO A 290 -18.56 33.44 23.46
N ILE A 291 -18.38 32.98 22.20
CA ILE A 291 -17.59 33.44 21.01
C ILE A 291 -17.79 34.93 20.59
N PRO A 292 -16.88 35.52 19.79
CA PRO A 292 -17.30 36.02 18.46
C PRO A 292 -16.30 35.78 17.30
N GLN A 293 -16.86 35.67 16.09
CA GLN A 293 -16.20 35.67 14.78
C GLN A 293 -15.81 37.10 14.33
N LYS A 294 -14.85 37.25 13.41
CA LYS A 294 -14.94 38.28 12.33
C LYS A 294 -14.01 38.01 11.13
N LYS A 295 -14.63 38.09 9.95
CA LYS A 295 -14.14 38.36 8.57
C LYS A 295 -13.68 39.84 8.44
N PRO A 296 -13.12 40.35 7.32
CA PRO A 296 -13.43 40.13 5.88
C PRO A 296 -12.63 39.05 5.19
#